data_AF-A0A6B3EFB0-F1
#
_entry.id   AF-A0A6B3EFB0-F1
#
_cell.length_a   1.000
_cell.length_b   1.000
_cell.length_c   1.000
_cell.angle_alpha   90.00
_cell.angle_beta   90.00
_cell.angle_gamma   90.00
#
_symmetry.space_group_name_H-M   'P 1'
#
loop_
_entity.id
_entity.type
_entity.pdbx_description
1 polymer ?
#
loop_
_entity_poly.entity_id
_entity_poly.type
_entity_poly.pdbx_seq_one_letter_code
_entity_poly.pdbx_strand_id
1 'polypeptide(L)' 'YGTDTLADVEALCARTAEKLGGRADARQSNHEGQLVDWVHEAREHHCGIVINPAAYSHTSVALLDALQACE' A
#
# COMPACT_ATOMS: atom_id res chain seq x y z
N TYR A 1 7.53 13.53 -8.91
CA TYR A 1 6.24 12.81 -8.90
C TYR A 1 5.07 13.71 -9.30
N GLY A 2 5.28 14.79 -10.07
CA GLY A 2 4.25 15.82 -10.26
C GLY A 2 4.22 16.83 -9.11
N THR A 3 3.22 17.72 -9.12
CA THR A 3 2.96 18.73 -8.08
C THR A 3 1.99 18.27 -7.01
N ASP A 4 1.30 17.16 -7.25
CA ASP A 4 0.34 16.57 -6.33
C ASP A 4 1.04 16.05 -5.08
N THR A 5 0.40 16.25 -3.93
CA THR A 5 0.85 15.76 -2.64
C THR A 5 0.38 14.31 -2.40
N LEU A 6 0.89 13.67 -1.36
CA LEU A 6 0.40 12.34 -0.97
C LEU A 6 -1.09 12.37 -0.57
N ALA A 7 -1.56 13.47 0.03
CA ALA A 7 -2.97 13.66 0.36
C ALA A 7 -3.86 13.75 -0.89
N ASP A 8 -3.35 14.36 -1.97
CA ASP A 8 -4.07 14.41 -3.24
C ASP A 8 -4.23 13.02 -3.87
N VAL A 9 -3.18 12.19 -3.76
CA VAL A 9 -3.19 10.79 -4.20
C VAL A 9 -4.12 9.95 -3.34
N GLU A 10 -4.10 10.09 -2.02
CA GLU A 10 -5.04 9.42 -1.10
C GLU A 10 -6.49 9.77 -1.45
N ALA A 11 -6.78 11.06 -1.67
CA ALA A 11 -8.11 11.50 -2.06
C ALA A 11 -8.52 10.95 -3.43
N LEU A 12 -7.58 10.78 -4.37
CA LEU A 12 -7.83 10.12 -5.65
C LEU A 12 -8.16 8.63 -5.47
N CYS A 13 -7.40 7.91 -4.64
CA CYS A 13 -7.65 6.50 -4.34
C CYS A 13 -9.00 6.29 -3.67
N ALA A 14 -9.34 7.11 -2.67
CA ALA A 14 -10.63 7.06 -1.98
C ALA A 14 -11.80 7.25 -2.96
N ARG A 15 -11.79 8.32 -3.76
CA ARG A 15 -12.82 8.58 -4.78
C ARG A 15 -12.92 7.46 -5.83
N THR A 16 -11.80 6.84 -6.17
CA THR A 16 -11.78 5.76 -7.17
C THR A 16 -12.40 4.47 -6.60
N ALA A 17 -12.04 4.11 -5.37
CA ALA A 17 -12.63 2.97 -4.68
C ALA A 17 -14.14 3.16 -4.46
N GLU A 18 -14.57 4.34 -4.02
CA GLU A 18 -15.99 4.66 -3.80
C GLU A 18 -16.84 4.49 -5.07
N LYS A 19 -16.34 4.91 -6.24
CA LYS A 19 -17.02 4.70 -7.53
C LYS A 19 -17.26 3.24 -7.88
N LEU A 20 -16.45 2.34 -7.30
CA LEU A 20 -16.56 0.89 -7.46
C LEU A 20 -17.29 0.22 -6.28
N GLY A 21 -17.83 1.01 -5.34
CA GLY A 21 -18.51 0.50 -4.14
C GLY A 21 -17.56 -0.01 -3.05
N GLY A 22 -16.27 0.33 -3.14
CA GLY A 22 -15.23 -0.06 -2.18
C GLY A 22 -14.76 1.10 -1.30
N ARG A 23 -13.72 0.82 -0.50
CA ARG A 23 -13.00 1.81 0.33
C ARG A 23 -11.50 1.62 0.12
N ALA A 24 -10.75 2.71 0.19
CA ALA A 24 -9.29 2.68 0.17
C ALA A 24 -8.76 2.98 1.59
N ASP A 25 -7.72 2.26 1.99
CA ASP A 25 -6.96 2.49 3.21
C ASP A 25 -5.53 2.85 2.77
N ALA A 26 -5.23 4.15 2.76
CA ALA A 26 -3.96 4.67 2.28
C ALA A 26 -3.03 4.95 3.46
N ARG A 27 -1.81 4.40 3.39
CA ARG A 27 -0.81 4.51 4.46
C ARG A 27 0.58 4.75 3.87
N GLN A 28 1.48 5.32 4.66
CA GLN A 28 2.88 5.56 4.27
C GLN A 28 3.81 5.36 5.45
N SER A 29 4.94 4.68 5.20
CA SER A 29 6.00 4.52 6.18
C SER A 29 7.38 4.61 5.55
N ASN A 30 8.33 5.10 6.35
CA ASN A 30 9.76 5.06 6.04
C ASN A 30 10.46 3.86 6.70
N HIS A 31 9.71 2.96 7.33
CA HIS A 31 10.24 1.79 8.02
C HIS A 31 9.79 0.52 7.30
N GLU A 32 10.77 -0.25 6.79
CA GLU A 32 10.54 -1.52 6.11
C GLU A 32 9.65 -2.48 6.92
N GLY A 33 9.95 -2.65 8.22
CA GLY A 33 9.16 -3.54 9.09
C GLY A 33 7.69 -3.12 9.22
N GLN A 34 7.40 -1.82 9.27
CA GLN A 34 6.01 -1.35 9.34
C GLN A 34 5.24 -1.62 8.04
N LEU A 35 5.92 -1.56 6.89
CA LEU A 35 5.32 -1.95 5.62
C LEU A 35 5.02 -3.46 5.59
N VAL A 36 5.93 -4.29 6.10
CA VAL A 36 5.71 -5.75 6.25
C VAL A 36 4.52 -6.03 7.16
N ASP A 37 4.42 -5.34 8.30
CA ASP A 37 3.29 -5.50 9.22
C ASP A 37 1.96 -5.13 8.55
N TRP A 38 1.91 -4.05 7.77
CA TRP A 38 0.71 -3.69 7.02
C TRP A 38 0.36 -4.65 5.89
N VAL A 39 1.35 -5.30 5.26
CA VAL A 39 1.08 -6.36 4.28
C VAL A 39 0.44 -7.57 4.98
N HIS A 40 0.95 -7.97 6.15
CA HIS A 40 0.32 -9.05 6.93
C HIS A 40 -1.10 -8.68 7.39
N GLU A 41 -1.32 -7.45 7.83
CA GLU A 41 -2.67 -6.95 8.16
C GLU A 41 -3.60 -7.00 6.94
N ALA A 42 -3.11 -6.54 5.79
CA ALA A 42 -3.88 -6.51 4.55
C ALA A 42 -4.29 -7.91 4.07
N ARG A 43 -3.45 -8.92 4.30
CA ARG A 43 -3.78 -10.32 4.01
C ARG A 43 -5.03 -10.81 4.73
N GLU A 44 -5.29 -10.32 5.95
CA GLU A 44 -6.42 -10.76 6.77
C GLU A 44 -7.67 -9.88 6.60
N HIS A 45 -7.50 -8.61 6.22
CA HIS A 45 -8.55 -7.60 6.34
C HIS A 45 -8.87 -6.83 5.07
N HIS A 46 -8.07 -6.96 4.01
CA HIS A 46 -8.21 -6.17 2.78
C HIS A 46 -8.40 -7.09 1.57
N CYS A 47 -9.05 -6.59 0.53
CA CYS A 47 -9.31 -7.35 -0.70
C CYS A 47 -8.15 -7.34 -1.70
N GLY A 48 -7.07 -6.63 -1.38
CA GLY A 48 -5.92 -6.47 -2.27
C GLY A 48 -5.03 -5.30 -1.84
N ILE A 49 -3.84 -5.24 -2.44
CA ILE A 49 -2.80 -4.24 -2.13
C ILE A 49 -2.38 -3.52 -3.40
N VAL A 50 -2.35 -2.20 -3.36
CA VAL A 50 -1.64 -1.35 -4.33
C VAL A 50 -0.47 -0.72 -3.59
N ILE A 51 0.76 -1.04 -4.01
CA ILE A 51 1.96 -0.62 -3.28
C ILE A 51 2.94 0.11 -4.19
N ASN A 52 3.50 1.21 -3.67
CA ASN A 52 4.70 1.85 -4.19
C ASN A 52 5.80 1.75 -3.11
N PRO A 53 6.68 0.74 -3.15
CA PRO A 53 7.72 0.56 -2.13
C PRO A 53 8.84 1.62 -2.19
N ALA A 54 8.81 2.51 -3.18
CA ALA A 54 9.85 3.51 -3.42
C ALA A 54 11.26 2.88 -3.40
N ALA A 55 12.16 3.33 -2.52
CA ALA A 55 13.51 2.80 -2.41
C ALA A 55 13.56 1.29 -2.08
N TYR A 56 12.59 0.79 -1.28
CA TYR A 56 12.52 -0.62 -0.91
C TYR A 56 12.21 -1.54 -2.09
N SER A 57 11.76 -0.99 -3.22
CA SER A 57 11.60 -1.75 -4.48
C SER A 57 12.93 -2.35 -4.96
N HIS A 58 14.06 -1.78 -4.54
CA HIS A 58 15.39 -2.18 -4.99
C HIS A 58 16.16 -3.00 -3.95
N THR A 59 15.68 -3.06 -2.70
CA THR A 59 16.48 -3.57 -1.58
C THR A 59 15.73 -4.55 -0.68
N SER A 60 14.40 -4.51 -0.64
CA SER A 60 13.64 -5.24 0.37
C SER A 60 13.20 -6.62 -0.12
N VAL A 61 13.98 -7.63 0.26
CA VAL A 61 13.55 -9.04 0.14
C VAL A 61 12.44 -9.34 1.15
N ALA A 62 12.49 -8.75 2.35
CA ALA A 62 11.47 -8.96 3.37
C ALA A 62 10.06 -8.54 2.92
N LEU A 63 9.95 -7.40 2.22
CA LEU A 63 8.67 -6.94 1.69
C LEU A 63 8.19 -7.80 0.51
N LEU A 64 9.11 -8.30 -0.33
CA LEU A 64 8.79 -9.26 -1.38
C LEU A 64 8.20 -10.55 -0.79
N ASP A 65 8.86 -11.12 0.22
CA ASP A 65 8.42 -12.36 0.88
C ASP A 65 7.06 -12.17 1.57
N ALA A 66 6.84 -11.03 2.23
CA ALA A 66 5.56 -10.70 2.84
C ALA A 66 4.41 -10.65 1.80
N LEU A 67 4.67 -10.05 0.63
CA LEU A 67 3.69 -10.01 -0.46
C LEU A 67 3.45 -11.40 -1.07
N GLN A 68 4.48 -12.25 -1.18
CA GLN A 68 4.34 -13.63 -1.67
C GLN A 68 3.54 -14.52 -0.71
N ALA A 69 3.50 -14.18 0.57
CA ALA A 69 2.70 -14.90 1.57
C ALA A 69 1.20 -14.54 1.52
N CYS A 70 0.79 -13.54 0.74
CA CYS A 70 -0.61 -13.20 0.50
C CYS A 70 -1.15 -14.08 -0.64
N GLU A 71 -2.10 -14.98 -0.34
CA GLU A 71 -2.77 -15.88 -1.30
C GLU A 71 -4.10 -15.31 -1.80
#